data_AF-A0A9E3TID0-F1
#
_entry.id   AF-A0A9E3TID0-F1
#
_cell.length_a   1.000
_cell.length_b   1.000
_cell.length_c   1.000
_cell.angle_alpha   90.00
_cell.angle_beta   90.00
_cell.angle_gamma   90.00
#
_symmetry.space_group_name_H-M   'P 1'
#
loop_
_entity.id
_entity.type
_entity.pdbx_description
1 polymer ?
#
loop_
_entity_poly.entity_id
_entity_poly.type
_entity_poly.pdbx_seq_one_letter_code
_entity_poly.pdbx_strand_id
1 'polypeptide(L)'
;YDILIGMLWTRIGTATPRAGSGTLEEFEKAMKRHQEQPGSIAIMFYFKDAPVAPSQLDPDQLRGVSDFKAGLTSRGCLHWSFRDKDELAQYLRLHIPREIARLSEAVAANGLKGASSLAPRPESIPLQDEEGFLNLMERVVDGVATSGSVLQRLSADTAALGAVIEKRTAELVALPQRHGQPDFRGAKRIADSVASELDAYAARMEADVPRLSSTYDQAFDALARGIAMSLEAGAPTPVELTTAFRGPESLASAIAEVEIKVGQFRAVLTNIPRATTDLNHARRRAVKALDSLLSEFKRMRLTALELRNVVEGRSS
;
A
#
# COMPACT_ATOMS: atom_id res chain seq x y z
N TYR A 1 10.62 26.36 9.20
CA TYR A 1 9.70 25.35 8.64
C TYR A 1 8.62 25.05 9.66
N ASP A 2 7.42 24.69 9.20
CA ASP A 2 6.29 24.31 10.06
C ASP A 2 5.98 22.82 9.99
N ILE A 3 6.58 22.12 9.02
CA ILE A 3 6.56 20.66 8.90
C ILE A 3 7.99 20.16 8.72
N LEU A 4 8.38 19.18 9.54
CA LEU A 4 9.58 18.37 9.35
C LEU A 4 9.18 16.99 8.84
N ILE A 5 9.69 16.62 7.67
CA ILE A 5 9.54 15.28 7.10
C ILE A 5 10.91 14.61 7.08
N GLY A 6 11.07 13.57 7.89
CA GLY A 6 12.26 12.73 7.88
C GLY A 6 12.01 11.45 7.09
N MET A 7 12.98 11.03 6.27
CA MET A 7 12.94 9.75 5.59
C MET A 7 14.25 9.00 5.87
N LEU A 8 14.13 7.75 6.33
CA LEU A 8 15.24 6.91 6.73
C LEU A 8 15.11 5.52 6.12
N TRP A 9 16.24 4.84 5.92
CA TRP A 9 16.28 3.43 5.49
C TRP A 9 17.26 2.65 6.35
N THR A 10 18.40 2.24 5.82
CA THR A 10 19.43 1.49 6.55
C THR A 10 20.47 2.37 7.23
N ARG A 11 20.39 3.69 7.04
CA ARG A 11 21.37 4.64 7.57
C ARG A 11 20.69 5.78 8.30
N ILE A 12 21.19 6.09 9.50
CA ILE A 12 20.75 7.22 10.32
C ILE A 12 21.42 8.53 9.89
N GLY A 13 22.55 8.42 9.16
CA GLY A 13 23.31 9.53 8.61
C GLY A 13 24.70 9.66 9.23
N THR A 14 25.37 10.76 8.89
CA THR A 14 26.72 11.09 9.37
C THR A 14 26.67 12.12 10.49
N ALA A 15 27.54 11.96 11.49
CA ALA A 15 27.65 12.88 12.61
C ALA A 15 27.91 14.33 12.16
N THR A 16 27.29 15.26 12.87
CA THR A 16 27.56 16.70 12.77
C THR A 16 28.35 17.14 14.01
N PRO A 17 28.92 18.35 14.06
CA PRO A 17 29.56 18.87 15.27
C PRO A 17 28.64 18.92 16.51
N ARG A 18 27.32 18.76 16.33
CA ARG A 18 26.29 18.97 17.35
C ARG A 18 25.44 17.72 17.63
N ALA A 19 25.45 16.71 16.77
CA ALA A 19 24.63 15.51 16.93
C ALA A 19 25.22 14.26 16.24
N GLY A 20 24.75 13.08 16.64
CA GLY A 20 25.15 11.79 16.06
C GLY A 20 24.76 11.61 14.59
N SER A 21 23.80 12.41 14.09
CA SER A 21 23.56 12.59 12.65
C SER A 21 22.90 13.94 12.35
N GLY A 22 23.03 14.43 11.12
CA GLY A 22 22.32 15.65 10.69
C GLY A 22 20.79 15.54 10.79
N THR A 23 20.25 14.34 10.56
CA THR A 23 18.81 14.06 10.73
C THR A 23 18.39 14.17 12.20
N LEU A 24 19.21 13.65 13.12
CA LEU A 24 18.96 13.77 14.56
C LEU A 24 19.04 15.23 15.02
N GLU A 25 19.95 16.02 14.46
CA GLU A 25 20.04 17.45 14.78
C GLU A 25 18.76 18.21 14.42
N GLU A 26 18.22 17.99 13.22
CA GLU A 26 16.95 18.62 12.79
C GLU A 26 15.75 18.10 13.59
N PHE A 27 15.73 16.81 13.93
CA PHE A 27 14.71 16.25 14.81
C PHE A 27 14.69 16.91 16.19
N GLU A 28 15.85 17.03 16.85
CA GLU A 28 15.92 17.62 18.20
C GLU A 28 15.55 19.11 18.18
N LYS A 29 15.92 19.85 17.13
CA LYS A 29 15.46 21.24 16.92
C LYS A 29 13.93 21.32 16.80
N ALA A 30 13.34 20.46 15.98
CA ALA A 30 11.89 20.42 15.78
C ALA A 30 11.15 20.00 17.07
N MET A 31 11.67 19.01 17.79
CA MET A 31 11.11 18.55 19.06
C MET A 31 11.16 19.62 20.14
N LYS A 32 12.27 20.36 20.24
CA LYS A 32 12.37 21.49 21.16
C LYS A 32 11.30 22.53 20.88
N ARG A 33 11.11 22.92 19.61
CA ARG A 33 10.03 23.84 19.22
C ARG A 33 8.63 23.27 19.53
N HIS A 34 8.42 21.98 19.29
CA HIS A 34 7.15 21.32 19.61
C HIS A 34 6.84 21.33 21.12
N GLN A 35 7.85 21.13 21.96
CA GLN A 35 7.72 21.17 23.43
C GLN A 35 7.49 22.59 23.95
N GLU A 36 8.21 23.58 23.40
CA GLU A 36 8.08 24.99 23.78
C GLU A 36 6.75 25.58 23.32
N GLN A 37 6.28 25.18 22.14
CA GLN A 37 5.04 25.66 21.52
C GLN A 37 4.29 24.48 20.89
N PRO A 38 3.48 23.76 21.68
CA PRO A 38 2.64 22.68 21.17
C PRO A 38 1.76 23.16 20.02
N GLY A 39 1.75 22.42 18.92
CA GLY A 39 0.99 22.80 17.72
C GLY A 39 1.68 23.81 16.79
N SER A 40 2.90 24.25 17.08
CA SER A 40 3.64 25.17 16.18
C SER A 40 4.41 24.45 15.05
N ILE A 41 4.54 23.13 15.13
CA ILE A 41 5.27 22.30 14.17
C ILE A 41 4.68 20.89 14.11
N ALA A 42 4.64 20.31 12.90
CA ALA A 42 4.35 18.90 12.66
C ALA A 42 5.64 18.14 12.36
N ILE A 43 5.80 16.95 12.96
CA ILE A 43 6.99 16.11 12.84
C ILE A 43 6.54 14.74 12.38
N MET A 44 6.99 14.33 11.19
CA MET A 44 6.62 13.07 10.55
C MET A 44 7.85 12.33 10.07
N PHE A 45 7.94 11.04 10.38
CA PHE A 45 9.04 10.18 9.92
C PHE A 45 8.56 8.98 9.12
N TYR A 46 9.28 8.69 8.04
CA TYR A 46 8.99 7.58 7.13
C TYR A 46 10.21 6.67 7.03
N PHE A 47 10.01 5.39 7.35
CA PHE A 47 11.06 4.37 7.34
C PHE A 47 10.87 3.44 6.15
N LYS A 48 11.84 3.44 5.23
CA LYS A 48 11.83 2.51 4.11
C LYS A 48 12.05 1.08 4.61
N ASP A 49 11.21 0.15 4.16
CA ASP A 49 11.26 -1.27 4.49
C ASP A 49 11.42 -2.11 3.21
N ALA A 50 12.50 -1.81 2.49
CA ALA A 50 12.91 -2.55 1.28
C ALA A 50 14.08 -3.49 1.60
N PRO A 51 14.15 -4.69 0.99
CA PRO A 51 15.25 -5.62 1.16
C PRO A 51 16.61 -5.01 0.76
N VAL A 52 17.66 -5.35 1.52
CA VAL A 52 19.05 -4.94 1.27
C VAL A 52 19.97 -6.14 1.35
N ALA A 53 20.94 -6.22 0.43
CA ALA A 53 21.96 -7.24 0.49
C ALA A 53 22.76 -7.11 1.80
N PRO A 54 23.02 -8.20 2.55
CA PRO A 54 23.75 -8.12 3.82
C PRO A 54 25.12 -7.43 3.72
N SER A 55 25.79 -7.53 2.57
CA SER A 55 27.07 -6.88 2.30
C SER A 55 27.00 -5.34 2.23
N GLN A 56 25.82 -4.76 2.08
CA GLN A 56 25.60 -3.32 2.05
C GLN A 56 25.10 -2.76 3.39
N LEU A 57 24.82 -3.64 4.36
CA LEU A 57 24.36 -3.26 5.68
C LEU A 57 25.56 -2.85 6.55
N ASP A 58 25.44 -1.68 7.15
CA ASP A 58 26.28 -1.24 8.24
C ASP A 58 25.49 -1.50 9.54
N PRO A 59 25.91 -2.48 10.38
CA PRO A 59 25.16 -2.86 11.58
C PRO A 59 24.95 -1.70 12.57
N ASP A 60 25.90 -0.78 12.67
CA ASP A 60 25.82 0.32 13.63
C ASP A 60 24.89 1.43 13.13
N GLN A 61 24.93 1.71 11.83
CA GLN A 61 23.95 2.60 11.19
C GLN A 61 22.52 2.05 11.29
N LEU A 62 22.34 0.74 11.06
CA LEU A 62 21.04 0.09 11.14
C LEU A 62 20.50 0.09 12.57
N ARG A 63 21.36 -0.17 13.57
CA ARG A 63 21.02 -0.04 14.98
C ARG A 63 20.57 1.38 15.32
N GLY A 64 21.31 2.39 14.84
CA GLY A 64 20.93 3.80 15.03
C GLY A 64 19.54 4.15 14.47
N VAL A 65 19.17 3.59 13.30
CA VAL A 65 17.81 3.76 12.77
C VAL A 65 16.76 3.09 13.65
N SER A 66 17.03 1.86 14.11
CA SER A 66 16.11 1.11 14.98
C SER A 66 15.88 1.82 16.31
N ASP A 67 16.95 2.26 16.96
CA ASP A 67 16.89 2.97 18.25
C ASP A 67 16.16 4.30 18.10
N PHE A 68 16.42 5.04 17.00
CA PHE A 68 15.72 6.27 16.71
C PHE A 68 14.21 6.04 16.49
N LYS A 69 13.85 5.02 15.70
CA LYS A 69 12.44 4.66 15.47
C LYS A 69 11.72 4.30 16.77
N ALA A 70 12.36 3.52 17.64
CA ALA A 70 11.80 3.19 18.96
C ALA A 70 11.65 4.44 19.84
N GLY A 71 12.62 5.35 19.77
CA GLY A 71 12.56 6.64 20.45
C GLY A 71 11.37 7.50 20.02
N LEU A 72 11.05 7.53 18.71
CA LEU A 72 9.89 8.27 18.20
C LEU A 72 8.57 7.80 18.82
N THR A 73 8.34 6.48 18.88
CA THR A 73 7.14 5.91 19.51
C THR A 73 7.02 6.35 20.98
N SER A 74 8.12 6.29 21.74
CA SER A 74 8.11 6.67 23.16
C SER A 74 7.81 8.16 23.39
N ARG A 75 8.12 9.00 22.41
CA ARG A 75 7.89 10.46 22.44
C ARG A 75 6.55 10.87 21.80
N GLY A 76 5.74 9.91 21.36
CA GLY A 76 4.46 10.16 20.69
C GLY A 76 4.60 10.83 19.31
N CYS A 77 5.77 10.69 18.66
CA CYS A 77 5.99 11.25 17.33
C CYS A 77 5.37 10.35 16.25
N LEU A 78 4.84 10.97 15.21
CA LEU A 78 4.22 10.26 14.10
C LEU A 78 5.29 9.58 13.22
N HIS A 79 5.17 8.27 13.03
CA HIS A 79 6.03 7.54 12.11
C HIS A 79 5.33 6.37 11.40
N TRP A 80 5.79 6.09 10.18
CA TRP A 80 5.25 5.03 9.34
C TRP A 80 6.37 4.29 8.62
N SER A 81 6.08 3.08 8.14
CA SER A 81 7.00 2.31 7.31
C SER A 81 6.43 2.14 5.90
N PHE A 82 7.26 2.27 4.88
CA PHE A 82 6.85 2.17 3.47
C PHE A 82 7.86 1.34 2.67
N ARG A 83 7.45 0.63 1.63
CA ARG A 83 8.33 -0.24 0.83
C ARG A 83 8.91 0.48 -0.38
N ASP A 84 8.07 1.24 -1.06
CA ASP A 84 8.37 1.86 -2.34
C ASP A 84 7.85 3.31 -2.42
N LYS A 85 8.19 3.96 -3.53
CA LYS A 85 7.84 5.37 -3.77
C LYS A 85 6.32 5.58 -3.83
N ASP A 86 5.56 4.58 -4.26
CA ASP A 86 4.13 4.72 -4.53
C ASP A 86 3.36 4.66 -3.19
N GLU A 87 3.75 3.75 -2.30
CA GLU A 87 3.26 3.69 -0.92
C GLU A 87 3.62 4.96 -0.13
N LEU A 88 4.85 5.48 -0.26
CA LEU A 88 5.23 6.76 0.35
C LEU A 88 4.36 7.91 -0.17
N ALA A 89 4.16 8.00 -1.48
CA ALA A 89 3.35 9.06 -2.08
C ALA A 89 1.89 9.01 -1.59
N GLN A 90 1.33 7.81 -1.39
CA GLN A 90 -0.01 7.63 -0.82
C GLN A 90 -0.08 8.15 0.62
N TYR A 91 0.89 7.81 1.47
CA TYR A 91 0.94 8.34 2.83
C TYR A 91 1.10 9.86 2.87
N LEU A 92 2.00 10.42 2.07
CA LEU A 92 2.22 11.87 2.06
C LEU A 92 0.99 12.65 1.61
N ARG A 93 0.26 12.17 0.58
CA ARG A 93 -0.99 12.77 0.12
C ARG A 93 -2.07 12.80 1.19
N LEU A 94 -2.03 11.86 2.13
CA LEU A 94 -2.99 11.76 3.21
C LEU A 94 -2.54 12.57 4.44
N HIS A 95 -1.27 12.48 4.83
CA HIS A 95 -0.77 13.04 6.09
C HIS A 95 -0.49 14.54 5.99
N ILE A 96 0.05 15.03 4.86
CA ILE A 96 0.43 16.45 4.73
C ILE A 96 -0.78 17.36 4.86
N PRO A 97 -1.90 17.16 4.12
CA PRO A 97 -3.06 18.04 4.26
C PRO A 97 -3.63 18.05 5.68
N ARG A 98 -3.66 16.88 6.34
CA ARG A 98 -4.08 16.74 7.74
C ARG A 98 -3.25 17.60 8.68
N GLU A 99 -1.92 17.53 8.57
CA GLU A 99 -1.04 18.32 9.44
C GLU A 99 -1.10 19.81 9.11
N ILE A 100 -1.30 20.21 7.84
CA ILE A 100 -1.50 21.61 7.47
C ILE A 100 -2.77 22.17 8.14
N ALA A 101 -3.88 21.44 8.07
CA ALA A 101 -5.13 21.84 8.71
C ALA A 101 -4.99 21.95 10.24
N ARG A 102 -4.33 20.96 10.88
CA ARG A 102 -4.07 21.00 12.32
C ARG A 102 -3.21 22.21 12.72
N LEU A 103 -2.20 22.54 11.93
CA LEU A 103 -1.33 23.69 12.19
C LEU A 103 -2.08 25.02 12.01
N SER A 104 -2.93 25.14 10.98
CA SER A 104 -3.71 26.37 10.75
C SER A 104 -4.70 26.63 11.89
N GLU A 105 -5.35 25.59 12.40
CA GLU A 105 -6.22 25.65 13.59
C GLU A 105 -5.45 26.09 14.84
N ALA A 106 -4.27 25.51 15.08
CA ALA A 106 -3.44 25.87 16.23
C ALA A 106 -2.97 27.34 16.17
N VAL A 107 -2.64 27.85 14.98
CA VAL A 107 -2.29 29.27 14.76
C VAL A 107 -3.50 30.18 15.01
N ALA A 108 -4.69 29.79 14.54
CA ALA A 108 -5.93 30.54 14.78
C ALA A 108 -6.29 30.58 16.29
N ALA A 109 -6.14 29.45 16.99
CA ALA A 109 -6.47 29.31 18.41
C ALA A 109 -5.48 30.05 19.33
N ASN A 110 -4.18 30.08 19.00
CA ASN A 110 -3.16 30.73 19.83
C ASN A 110 -3.07 32.26 19.64
N GLY A 111 -3.98 32.86 18.87
CA GLY A 111 -4.13 34.32 18.83
C GLY A 111 -2.88 35.07 18.37
N LEU A 112 -2.01 34.45 17.56
CA LEU A 112 -0.87 35.11 16.93
C LEU A 112 -1.36 36.10 15.86
N LYS A 113 -1.99 37.20 16.30
CA LYS A 113 -2.14 38.44 15.53
C LYS A 113 -0.75 39.04 15.35
N GLY A 114 0.00 38.55 14.38
CA GLY A 114 1.41 38.94 14.26
C GLY A 114 2.12 38.47 13.01
N ALA A 115 1.49 38.58 11.83
CA ALA A 115 2.12 38.97 10.56
C ALA A 115 1.09 38.89 9.42
N SER A 116 0.20 39.88 9.35
CA SER A 116 -0.22 40.37 8.03
C SER A 116 0.96 41.16 7.46
N SER A 117 2.03 40.47 7.12
CA SER A 117 2.96 40.95 6.12
C SER A 117 2.41 40.37 4.83
N LEU A 118 1.75 41.22 4.05
CA LEU A 118 1.57 41.02 2.62
C LEU A 118 2.98 40.94 2.01
N ALA A 119 3.68 39.83 2.20
CA ALA A 119 4.65 39.39 1.23
C ALA A 119 3.87 39.29 -0.09
N PRO A 120 4.38 39.85 -1.20
CA PRO A 120 3.73 39.67 -2.48
C PRO A 120 3.53 38.18 -2.67
N ARG A 121 2.26 37.75 -2.81
CA ARG A 121 1.93 36.38 -3.20
C ARG A 121 2.85 36.08 -4.39
N PRO A 122 3.70 35.04 -4.33
CA PRO A 122 4.43 34.64 -5.51
C PRO A 122 3.41 34.52 -6.64
N GLU A 123 3.74 35.17 -7.76
CA GLU A 123 2.92 35.24 -8.97
C GLU A 123 2.18 33.92 -9.14
N SER A 124 0.85 34.03 -9.21
CA SER A 124 -0.11 32.95 -9.44
C SER A 124 0.56 31.64 -9.83
N ILE A 125 0.70 30.74 -8.85
CA ILE A 125 0.75 29.31 -9.15
C ILE A 125 -0.39 29.10 -10.15
N PRO A 126 -0.14 28.53 -11.35
CA PRO A 126 -1.22 28.28 -12.29
C PRO A 126 -2.35 27.65 -11.51
N LEU A 127 -3.56 28.22 -11.59
CA LEU A 127 -4.77 27.60 -11.07
C LEU A 127 -4.81 26.23 -11.72
N GLN A 128 -4.25 25.24 -11.03
CA GLN A 128 -4.36 23.86 -11.41
C GLN A 128 -5.85 23.62 -11.28
N ASP A 129 -6.53 23.25 -12.38
CA ASP A 129 -7.98 23.05 -12.41
C ASP A 129 -8.41 22.39 -11.08
N GLU A 130 -9.06 23.17 -10.21
CA GLU A 130 -9.41 22.70 -8.87
C GLU A 130 -10.49 21.64 -9.07
N GLU A 131 -10.06 20.37 -9.07
CA GLU A 131 -10.95 19.24 -9.26
C GLU A 131 -12.02 19.30 -8.18
N GLY A 132 -13.27 19.52 -8.60
CA GLY A 132 -14.38 19.69 -7.67
C GLY A 132 -14.63 18.45 -6.82
N PHE A 133 -15.08 18.66 -5.59
CA PHE A 133 -15.38 17.61 -4.63
C PHE A 133 -16.24 16.47 -5.22
N LEU A 134 -17.30 16.81 -5.96
CA LEU A 134 -18.19 15.81 -6.57
C LEU A 134 -17.50 14.93 -7.61
N ASN A 135 -16.56 15.47 -8.39
CA ASN A 135 -15.77 14.68 -9.36
C ASN A 135 -14.84 13.70 -8.63
N LEU A 136 -14.26 14.12 -7.52
CA LEU A 136 -13.46 13.24 -6.66
C LEU A 136 -14.34 12.11 -6.10
N MET A 137 -15.55 12.44 -5.63
CA MET A 137 -16.47 11.43 -5.09
C MET A 137 -16.94 10.43 -6.15
N GLU A 138 -17.26 10.90 -7.36
CA GLU A 138 -17.61 10.05 -8.50
C GLU A 138 -16.48 9.07 -8.80
N ARG A 139 -15.22 9.55 -8.88
CA ARG A 139 -14.05 8.69 -9.09
C ARG A 139 -13.84 7.66 -7.98
N VAL A 140 -14.14 8.00 -6.73
CA VAL A 140 -14.08 7.03 -5.62
C VAL A 140 -15.12 5.92 -5.83
N VAL A 141 -16.37 6.29 -6.13
CA VAL A 141 -17.47 5.33 -6.35
C VAL A 141 -17.16 4.42 -7.54
N ASP A 142 -16.77 4.99 -8.67
CA ASP A 142 -16.42 4.26 -9.90
C ASP A 142 -15.21 3.35 -9.70
N GLY A 143 -14.20 3.84 -8.98
CA GLY A 143 -13.00 3.09 -8.67
C GLY A 143 -13.27 1.90 -7.75
N VAL A 144 -14.13 2.07 -6.74
CA VAL A 144 -14.57 0.98 -5.85
C VAL A 144 -15.38 -0.06 -6.64
N ALA A 145 -16.34 0.37 -7.46
CA ALA A 145 -17.15 -0.53 -8.28
C ALA A 145 -16.29 -1.33 -9.27
N THR A 146 -15.38 -0.64 -9.96
CA THR A 146 -14.44 -1.25 -10.90
C THR A 146 -13.52 -2.24 -10.19
N SER A 147 -12.92 -1.86 -9.05
CA SER A 147 -12.06 -2.75 -8.25
C SER A 147 -12.81 -3.99 -7.78
N GLY A 148 -14.05 -3.83 -7.32
CA GLY A 148 -14.92 -4.95 -6.95
C GLY A 148 -15.15 -5.93 -8.11
N SER A 149 -15.42 -5.43 -9.32
CA SER A 149 -15.58 -6.28 -10.51
C SER A 149 -14.30 -7.05 -10.88
N VAL A 150 -13.13 -6.41 -10.73
CA VAL A 150 -11.83 -7.05 -10.98
C VAL A 150 -11.55 -8.14 -9.94
N LEU A 151 -11.80 -7.86 -8.65
CA LEU A 151 -11.68 -8.85 -7.58
C LEU A 151 -12.59 -10.07 -7.79
N GLN A 152 -13.83 -9.86 -8.21
CA GLN A 152 -14.76 -10.94 -8.52
C GLN A 152 -14.23 -11.82 -9.66
N ARG A 153 -13.70 -11.21 -10.73
CA ARG A 153 -13.08 -11.95 -11.85
C ARG A 153 -11.84 -12.73 -11.40
N LEU A 154 -10.94 -12.13 -10.64
CA LEU A 154 -9.75 -12.78 -10.07
C LEU A 154 -10.13 -14.00 -9.21
N SER A 155 -11.16 -13.84 -8.37
CA SER A 155 -11.69 -14.91 -7.52
C SER A 155 -12.29 -16.06 -8.35
N ALA A 156 -13.09 -15.72 -9.37
CA ALA A 156 -13.68 -16.70 -10.28
C ALA A 156 -12.62 -17.47 -11.07
N ASP A 157 -11.60 -16.79 -11.59
CA ASP A 157 -10.48 -17.42 -12.32
C ASP A 157 -9.68 -18.37 -11.43
N THR A 158 -9.48 -18.00 -10.16
CA THR A 158 -8.78 -18.84 -9.18
C THR A 158 -9.59 -20.09 -8.86
N ALA A 159 -10.90 -19.95 -8.66
CA ALA A 159 -11.81 -21.08 -8.44
C ALA A 159 -11.88 -22.01 -9.66
N ALA A 160 -11.97 -21.45 -10.87
CA ALA A 160 -12.02 -22.20 -12.12
C ALA A 160 -10.74 -23.03 -12.33
N LEU A 161 -9.57 -22.44 -12.12
CA LEU A 161 -8.31 -23.17 -12.21
C LEU A 161 -8.22 -24.28 -11.14
N GLY A 162 -8.69 -24.02 -9.92
CA GLY A 162 -8.79 -25.02 -8.86
C GLY A 162 -9.61 -26.25 -9.28
N ALA A 163 -10.79 -26.03 -9.84
CA ALA A 163 -11.66 -27.11 -10.35
C ALA A 163 -11.00 -27.90 -11.49
N VAL A 164 -10.27 -27.22 -12.38
CA VAL A 164 -9.51 -27.89 -13.45
C VAL A 164 -8.42 -28.78 -12.87
N ILE A 165 -7.63 -28.29 -11.90
CA ILE A 165 -6.57 -29.07 -11.26
C ILE A 165 -7.14 -30.29 -10.55
N GLU A 166 -8.26 -30.15 -9.84
CA GLU A 166 -8.93 -31.25 -9.16
C GLU A 166 -9.39 -32.32 -10.16
N LYS A 167 -10.06 -31.91 -11.24
CA LYS A 167 -10.47 -32.81 -12.33
C LYS A 167 -9.29 -33.55 -12.95
N ARG A 168 -8.22 -32.83 -13.29
CA ARG A 168 -7.01 -33.43 -13.91
C ARG A 168 -6.28 -34.36 -12.95
N THR A 169 -6.34 -34.10 -11.64
CA THR A 169 -5.80 -35.01 -10.62
C THR A 169 -6.58 -36.32 -10.58
N ALA A 170 -7.91 -36.26 -10.63
CA ALA A 170 -8.75 -37.47 -10.71
C ALA A 170 -8.48 -38.28 -11.98
N GLU A 171 -8.32 -37.62 -13.13
CA GLU A 171 -7.95 -38.28 -14.39
C GLU A 171 -6.57 -38.95 -14.32
N LEU A 172 -5.59 -38.33 -13.64
CA LEU A 172 -4.25 -38.87 -13.45
C LEU A 172 -4.28 -40.16 -12.61
N VAL A 173 -5.08 -40.18 -11.54
CA VAL A 173 -5.25 -41.36 -10.67
C VAL A 173 -5.98 -42.50 -11.39
N ALA A 174 -6.90 -42.18 -12.30
CA ALA A 174 -7.66 -43.15 -13.07
C ALA A 174 -6.91 -43.73 -14.28
N LEU A 175 -5.66 -43.32 -14.54
CA LEU A 175 -4.89 -43.84 -15.66
C LEU A 175 -4.68 -45.36 -15.55
N PRO A 176 -4.95 -46.13 -16.62
CA PRO A 176 -4.82 -47.58 -16.59
C PRO A 176 -3.35 -48.00 -16.45
N GLN A 177 -3.10 -48.95 -15.54
CA GLN A 177 -1.81 -49.64 -15.48
C GLN A 177 -1.76 -50.71 -16.57
N ARG A 178 -1.02 -50.47 -17.66
CA ARG A 178 -0.82 -51.47 -18.71
C ARG A 178 0.29 -52.42 -18.29
N HIS A 179 -0.03 -53.70 -18.06
CA HIS A 179 0.93 -54.74 -17.68
C HIS A 179 1.77 -54.37 -16.44
N GLY A 180 1.18 -53.69 -15.46
CA GLY A 180 1.88 -53.22 -14.25
C GLY A 180 2.84 -52.04 -14.48
N GLN A 181 2.86 -51.45 -15.67
CA GLN A 181 3.65 -50.25 -15.97
C GLN A 181 2.78 -48.98 -15.95
N PRO A 182 3.30 -47.85 -15.41
CA PRO A 182 2.62 -46.56 -15.45
C PRO A 182 2.42 -46.03 -16.87
N ASP A 183 1.25 -45.45 -17.18
CA ASP A 183 1.01 -44.74 -18.44
C ASP A 183 1.66 -43.34 -18.44
N PHE A 184 2.97 -43.29 -18.70
CA PHE A 184 3.72 -42.04 -18.78
C PHE A 184 3.22 -41.09 -19.89
N ARG A 185 2.65 -41.61 -20.99
CA ARG A 185 2.13 -40.78 -22.08
C ARG A 185 0.79 -40.15 -21.72
N GLY A 186 -0.07 -40.88 -21.03
CA GLY A 186 -1.30 -40.35 -20.42
C GLY A 186 -0.98 -39.28 -19.39
N ALA A 187 -0.07 -39.59 -18.45
CA ALA A 187 0.34 -38.66 -17.40
C ALA A 187 0.95 -37.37 -17.96
N LYS A 188 1.82 -37.47 -18.99
CA LYS A 188 2.38 -36.31 -19.67
C LYS A 188 1.29 -35.43 -20.31
N ARG A 189 0.34 -36.02 -21.05
CA ARG A 189 -0.75 -35.26 -21.68
C ARG A 189 -1.61 -34.51 -20.65
N ILE A 190 -1.90 -35.13 -19.51
CA ILE A 190 -2.64 -34.48 -18.42
C ILE A 190 -1.81 -33.32 -17.84
N ALA A 191 -0.53 -33.55 -17.56
CA ALA A 191 0.37 -32.52 -17.04
C ALA A 191 0.50 -31.31 -17.98
N ASP A 192 0.63 -31.57 -19.28
CA ASP A 192 0.75 -30.51 -20.30
C ASP A 192 -0.59 -29.74 -20.46
N SER A 193 -1.74 -30.39 -20.29
CA SER A 193 -3.04 -29.70 -20.21
C SER A 193 -3.12 -28.78 -18.99
N VAL A 194 -2.65 -29.23 -17.82
CA VAL A 194 -2.60 -28.38 -16.61
C VAL A 194 -1.65 -27.20 -16.81
N ALA A 195 -0.51 -27.43 -17.49
CA ALA A 195 0.45 -26.38 -17.81
C ALA A 195 -0.21 -25.26 -18.64
N SER A 196 -0.95 -25.62 -19.70
CA SER A 196 -1.66 -24.65 -20.54
C SER A 196 -2.66 -23.80 -19.75
N GLU A 197 -3.37 -24.40 -18.79
CA GLU A 197 -4.36 -23.72 -17.96
C GLU A 197 -3.69 -22.79 -16.93
N LEU A 198 -2.56 -23.21 -16.36
CA LEU A 198 -1.73 -22.37 -15.48
C LEU A 198 -1.16 -21.17 -16.22
N ASP A 199 -0.71 -21.33 -17.47
CA ASP A 199 -0.21 -20.22 -18.29
C ASP A 199 -1.31 -19.24 -18.66
N ALA A 200 -2.50 -19.74 -19.05
CA ALA A 200 -3.65 -18.90 -19.33
C ALA A 200 -4.10 -18.11 -18.09
N TYR A 201 -4.14 -18.77 -16.93
CA TYR A 201 -4.40 -18.13 -15.64
C TYR A 201 -3.37 -17.05 -15.32
N ALA A 202 -2.07 -17.36 -15.44
CA ALA A 202 -1.01 -16.40 -15.17
C ALA A 202 -1.09 -15.17 -16.08
N ALA A 203 -1.37 -15.36 -17.36
CA ALA A 203 -1.55 -14.25 -18.30
C ALA A 203 -2.74 -13.34 -17.92
N ARG A 204 -3.85 -13.91 -17.44
CA ARG A 204 -4.99 -13.12 -16.93
C ARG A 204 -4.62 -12.33 -15.68
N MET A 205 -3.95 -12.96 -14.71
CA MET A 205 -3.45 -12.29 -13.51
C MET A 205 -2.49 -11.13 -13.87
N GLU A 206 -1.57 -11.35 -14.80
CA GLU A 206 -0.61 -10.34 -15.27
C GLU A 206 -1.30 -9.11 -15.91
N ALA A 207 -2.51 -9.26 -16.46
CA ALA A 207 -3.31 -8.16 -16.99
C ALA A 207 -4.20 -7.50 -15.93
N ASP A 208 -4.82 -8.30 -15.06
CA ASP A 208 -5.81 -7.83 -14.09
C ASP A 208 -5.19 -7.19 -12.85
N VAL A 209 -4.05 -7.70 -12.38
CA VAL A 209 -3.37 -7.18 -11.18
C VAL A 209 -2.98 -5.70 -11.35
N PRO A 210 -2.32 -5.26 -12.44
CA PRO A 210 -2.00 -3.84 -12.64
C PRO A 210 -3.25 -2.96 -12.82
N ARG A 211 -4.32 -3.51 -13.41
CA ARG A 211 -5.59 -2.80 -13.55
C ARG A 211 -6.23 -2.56 -12.18
N LEU A 212 -6.26 -3.59 -11.32
CA LEU A 212 -6.73 -3.45 -9.94
C LEU A 212 -5.92 -2.39 -9.18
N SER A 213 -4.59 -2.46 -9.28
CA SER A 213 -3.69 -1.47 -8.67
C SER A 213 -4.03 -0.06 -9.11
N SER A 214 -4.00 0.20 -10.42
CA SER A 214 -4.18 1.56 -10.94
C SER A 214 -5.56 2.14 -10.64
N THR A 215 -6.63 1.33 -10.72
CA THR A 215 -7.98 1.75 -10.32
C THR A 215 -8.06 2.07 -8.83
N TYR A 216 -7.48 1.22 -7.97
CA TYR A 216 -7.44 1.47 -6.53
C TYR A 216 -6.67 2.76 -6.20
N ASP A 217 -5.49 2.95 -6.80
CA ASP A 217 -4.63 4.11 -6.55
C ASP A 217 -5.33 5.42 -6.99
N GLN A 218 -6.07 5.40 -8.09
CA GLN A 218 -6.87 6.54 -8.55
C GLN A 218 -8.03 6.88 -7.62
N ALA A 219 -8.73 5.86 -7.10
CA ALA A 219 -9.81 6.04 -6.13
C ALA A 219 -9.26 6.58 -4.80
N PHE A 220 -8.13 6.04 -4.35
CA PHE A 220 -7.46 6.48 -3.13
C PHE A 220 -6.97 7.94 -3.24
N ASP A 221 -6.32 8.32 -4.34
CA ASP A 221 -5.89 9.70 -4.59
C ASP A 221 -7.07 10.67 -4.60
N ALA A 222 -8.17 10.30 -5.26
CA ALA A 222 -9.38 11.10 -5.28
C ALA A 222 -9.95 11.30 -3.86
N LEU A 223 -9.99 10.24 -3.07
CA LEU A 223 -10.47 10.31 -1.69
C LEU A 223 -9.56 11.15 -0.77
N ALA A 224 -8.24 10.99 -0.89
CA ALA A 224 -7.28 11.77 -0.12
C ALA A 224 -7.40 13.27 -0.42
N ARG A 225 -7.60 13.65 -1.70
CA ARG A 225 -7.90 15.03 -2.09
C ARG A 225 -9.25 15.50 -1.54
N GLY A 226 -10.28 14.66 -1.58
CA GLY A 226 -11.60 14.97 -1.02
C GLY A 226 -11.51 15.28 0.48
N ILE A 227 -10.71 14.52 1.24
CA ILE A 227 -10.40 14.81 2.64
C ILE A 227 -9.73 16.16 2.78
N ALA A 228 -8.65 16.41 2.01
CA ALA A 228 -7.90 17.65 2.07
C ALA A 228 -8.81 18.87 1.87
N MET A 229 -9.66 18.83 0.85
CA MET A 229 -10.62 19.91 0.57
C MET A 229 -11.60 20.13 1.73
N SER A 230 -12.08 19.07 2.38
CA SER A 230 -12.98 19.19 3.53
C SER A 230 -12.28 19.81 4.74
N LEU A 231 -11.01 19.46 4.97
CA LEU A 231 -10.21 20.03 6.06
C LEU A 231 -9.93 21.52 5.83
N GLU A 232 -9.61 21.91 4.59
CA GLU A 232 -9.36 23.33 4.23
C GLU A 232 -10.61 24.20 4.37
N ALA A 233 -11.79 23.66 4.05
CA ALA A 233 -13.05 24.39 4.17
C ALA A 233 -13.48 24.65 5.63
N GLY A 234 -12.83 24.04 6.62
CA GLY A 234 -13.25 24.10 8.03
C GLY A 234 -14.66 23.55 8.26
N ALA A 235 -15.20 22.81 7.29
CA ALA A 235 -16.53 22.25 7.33
C ALA A 235 -16.48 20.85 7.96
N PRO A 236 -17.48 20.46 8.76
CA PRO A 236 -17.59 19.07 9.19
C PRO A 236 -17.60 18.17 7.95
N THR A 237 -16.83 17.07 8.01
CA THR A 237 -16.72 16.07 6.95
C THR A 237 -18.09 15.80 6.36
N PRO A 238 -18.37 16.19 5.10
CA PRO A 238 -19.68 15.99 4.51
C PRO A 238 -20.16 14.56 4.72
N VAL A 239 -21.45 14.35 4.96
CA VAL A 239 -22.03 13.00 5.06
C VAL A 239 -21.64 12.16 3.85
N GLU A 240 -21.46 12.81 2.69
CA GLU A 240 -20.95 12.24 1.44
C GLU A 240 -19.52 11.67 1.58
N LEU A 241 -18.59 12.37 2.25
CA LEU A 241 -17.25 11.82 2.56
C LEU A 241 -17.34 10.63 3.51
N THR A 242 -18.13 10.76 4.59
CA THR A 242 -18.31 9.68 5.58
C THR A 242 -18.88 8.42 4.94
N THR A 243 -19.83 8.59 4.02
CA THR A 243 -20.44 7.50 3.26
C THR A 243 -19.47 6.91 2.26
N ALA A 244 -18.68 7.74 1.59
CA ALA A 244 -17.67 7.27 0.64
C ALA A 244 -16.53 6.49 1.28
N PHE A 245 -16.22 6.69 2.57
CA PHE A 245 -15.27 5.82 3.29
C PHE A 245 -15.74 4.38 3.42
N ARG A 246 -17.04 4.12 3.43
CA ARG A 246 -17.56 2.75 3.50
C ARG A 246 -17.17 1.91 2.29
N GLY A 247 -17.00 2.54 1.12
CA GLY A 247 -16.59 1.87 -0.11
C GLY A 247 -15.20 1.22 0.01
N PRO A 248 -14.14 2.00 0.25
CA PRO A 248 -12.78 1.50 0.47
C PRO A 248 -12.65 0.54 1.65
N GLU A 249 -13.39 0.73 2.76
CA GLU A 249 -13.38 -0.22 3.88
C GLU A 249 -14.00 -1.57 3.52
N SER A 250 -15.14 -1.54 2.83
CA SER A 250 -15.78 -2.75 2.30
C SER A 250 -14.86 -3.45 1.30
N LEU A 251 -14.20 -2.68 0.42
CA LEU A 251 -13.22 -3.19 -0.53
C LEU A 251 -12.02 -3.84 0.17
N ALA A 252 -11.47 -3.20 1.21
CA ALA A 252 -10.37 -3.76 2.00
C ALA A 252 -10.76 -5.06 2.72
N SER A 253 -12.00 -5.15 3.21
CA SER A 253 -12.55 -6.37 3.80
C SER A 253 -12.68 -7.49 2.76
N ALA A 254 -13.22 -7.18 1.59
CA ALA A 254 -13.32 -8.13 0.48
C ALA A 254 -11.93 -8.61 0.00
N ILE A 255 -10.95 -7.70 -0.06
CA ILE A 255 -9.55 -8.03 -0.37
C ILE A 255 -9.00 -9.01 0.66
N ALA A 256 -9.21 -8.79 1.96
CA ALA A 256 -8.70 -9.68 3.01
C ALA A 256 -9.26 -11.11 2.90
N GLU A 257 -10.54 -11.25 2.53
CA GLU A 257 -11.15 -12.57 2.30
C GLU A 257 -10.55 -13.29 1.09
N VAL A 258 -10.32 -12.55 -0.01
CA VAL A 258 -9.72 -13.11 -1.23
C VAL A 258 -8.24 -13.43 -1.01
N GLU A 259 -7.50 -12.60 -0.28
CA GLU A 259 -6.08 -12.79 0.07
C GLU A 259 -5.83 -14.15 0.72
N ILE A 260 -6.67 -14.55 1.69
CA ILE A 260 -6.57 -15.85 2.36
C ILE A 260 -6.69 -17.00 1.36
N LYS A 261 -7.72 -16.96 0.48
CA LYS A 261 -7.97 -18.01 -0.51
C LYS A 261 -6.87 -18.09 -1.56
N VAL A 262 -6.42 -16.94 -2.05
CA VAL A 262 -5.30 -16.81 -3.00
C VAL A 262 -4.01 -17.34 -2.37
N GLY A 263 -3.74 -17.03 -1.11
CA GLY A 263 -2.59 -17.54 -0.37
C GLY A 263 -2.59 -19.06 -0.21
N GLN A 264 -3.75 -19.64 0.11
CA GLN A 264 -3.92 -21.10 0.16
C GLN A 264 -3.70 -21.76 -1.20
N PHE A 265 -4.31 -21.20 -2.26
CA PHE A 265 -4.14 -21.72 -3.62
C PHE A 265 -2.69 -21.63 -4.10
N ARG A 266 -2.00 -20.52 -3.82
CA ARG A 266 -0.58 -20.35 -4.07
C ARG A 266 0.28 -21.41 -3.39
N ALA A 267 -0.04 -21.77 -2.14
CA ALA A 267 0.64 -22.84 -1.42
C ALA A 267 0.41 -24.22 -2.09
N VAL A 268 -0.82 -24.51 -2.53
CA VAL A 268 -1.14 -25.72 -3.30
C VAL A 268 -0.30 -25.80 -4.59
N LEU A 269 -0.26 -24.73 -5.38
CA LEU A 269 0.52 -24.70 -6.63
C LEU A 269 2.01 -24.93 -6.38
N THR A 270 2.55 -24.39 -5.28
CA THR A 270 3.97 -24.57 -4.93
C THR A 270 4.33 -26.04 -4.68
N ASN A 271 3.36 -26.82 -4.15
CA ASN A 271 3.54 -28.24 -3.82
C ASN A 271 3.28 -29.19 -5.00
N ILE A 272 2.86 -28.69 -6.17
CA ILE A 272 2.68 -29.53 -7.36
C ILE A 272 4.03 -30.18 -7.73
N PRO A 273 4.11 -31.52 -7.85
CA PRO A 273 5.33 -32.24 -8.21
C PRO A 273 5.91 -31.81 -9.56
N ARG A 274 7.23 -31.96 -9.70
CA ARG A 274 7.92 -31.67 -10.96
C ARG A 274 7.73 -32.84 -11.93
N ALA A 275 6.69 -32.76 -12.77
CA ALA A 275 6.33 -33.85 -13.70
C ALA A 275 6.83 -33.60 -15.14
N THR A 276 6.56 -32.42 -15.71
CA THR A 276 7.00 -32.04 -17.06
C THR A 276 7.67 -30.67 -17.06
N THR A 277 8.53 -30.40 -18.04
CA THR A 277 9.17 -29.10 -18.20
C THR A 277 8.14 -27.98 -18.30
N ASP A 278 7.12 -28.16 -19.15
CA ASP A 278 6.08 -27.17 -19.38
C ASP A 278 5.28 -26.89 -18.11
N LEU A 279 4.87 -27.94 -17.38
CA LEU A 279 4.22 -27.79 -16.07
C LEU A 279 5.09 -27.02 -15.07
N ASN A 280 6.40 -27.30 -15.04
CA ASN A 280 7.34 -26.62 -14.15
C ASN A 280 7.48 -25.11 -14.48
N HIS A 281 7.43 -24.73 -15.75
CA HIS A 281 7.46 -23.34 -16.20
C HIS A 281 6.14 -22.63 -15.89
N ALA A 282 5.01 -23.20 -16.31
CA ALA A 282 3.68 -22.64 -16.11
C ALA A 282 3.35 -22.46 -14.62
N ARG A 283 3.65 -23.47 -13.78
CA ARG A 283 3.52 -23.37 -12.31
C ARG A 283 4.33 -22.20 -11.74
N ARG A 284 5.60 -22.05 -12.15
CA ARG A 284 6.46 -20.94 -11.66
C ARG A 284 5.87 -19.58 -12.04
N ARG A 285 5.36 -19.44 -13.26
CA ARG A 285 4.71 -18.22 -13.73
C ARG A 285 3.45 -17.91 -12.93
N ALA A 286 2.56 -18.90 -12.76
CA ALA A 286 1.35 -18.75 -11.97
C ALA A 286 1.63 -18.38 -10.50
N VAL A 287 2.61 -19.03 -9.86
CA VAL A 287 3.04 -18.68 -8.49
C VAL A 287 3.55 -17.25 -8.42
N LYS A 288 4.37 -16.81 -9.40
CA LYS A 288 4.86 -15.43 -9.45
C LYS A 288 3.71 -14.42 -9.60
N ALA A 289 2.72 -14.72 -10.44
CA ALA A 289 1.55 -13.86 -10.62
C ALA A 289 0.70 -13.75 -9.33
N LEU A 290 0.53 -14.87 -8.61
CA LEU A 290 -0.11 -14.90 -7.30
C LEU A 290 0.67 -14.12 -6.25
N ASP A 291 2.01 -14.23 -6.23
CA ASP A 291 2.87 -13.47 -5.32
C ASP A 291 2.75 -11.96 -5.57
N SER A 292 2.64 -11.53 -6.83
CA SER A 292 2.33 -10.15 -7.19
C SER A 292 0.96 -9.74 -6.65
N LEU A 293 -0.10 -10.52 -6.89
CA LEU A 293 -1.45 -10.21 -6.41
C LEU A 293 -1.52 -10.08 -4.88
N LEU A 294 -0.88 -10.99 -4.14
CA LEU A 294 -0.82 -10.93 -2.68
C LEU A 294 -0.08 -9.69 -2.18
N SER A 295 0.98 -9.27 -2.88
CA SER A 295 1.75 -8.07 -2.55
C SER A 295 0.91 -6.79 -2.74
N GLU A 296 0.08 -6.76 -3.79
CA GLU A 296 -0.88 -5.69 -4.07
C GLU A 296 -1.99 -5.62 -3.01
N PHE A 297 -2.60 -6.77 -2.67
CA PHE A 297 -3.61 -6.85 -1.61
C PHE A 297 -3.09 -6.33 -0.27
N LYS A 298 -1.87 -6.73 0.11
CA LYS A 298 -1.23 -6.21 1.32
C LYS A 298 -1.06 -4.69 1.28
N ARG A 299 -0.66 -4.11 0.13
CA ARG A 299 -0.55 -2.64 -0.01
C ARG A 299 -1.90 -1.97 0.18
N MET A 300 -2.91 -2.40 -0.57
CA MET A 300 -4.26 -1.84 -0.54
C MET A 300 -4.87 -1.89 0.86
N ARG A 301 -4.62 -2.97 1.61
CA ARG A 301 -5.12 -3.10 2.98
C ARG A 301 -4.43 -2.15 3.95
N LEU A 302 -3.11 -1.96 3.82
CA LEU A 302 -2.35 -1.01 4.65
C LEU A 302 -2.77 0.44 4.39
N THR A 303 -2.97 0.81 3.12
CA THR A 303 -3.41 2.16 2.75
C THR A 303 -4.84 2.43 3.21
N ALA A 304 -5.74 1.45 3.09
CA ALA A 304 -7.11 1.58 3.60
C ALA A 304 -7.14 1.73 5.14
N LEU A 305 -6.28 1.01 5.86
CA LEU A 305 -6.15 1.14 7.32
C LEU A 305 -5.67 2.54 7.71
N GLU A 306 -4.66 3.06 7.02
CA GLU A 306 -4.12 4.40 7.31
C GLU A 306 -5.14 5.50 7.01
N LEU A 307 -5.87 5.37 5.90
CA LEU A 307 -7.00 6.24 5.57
C LEU A 307 -8.02 6.29 6.71
N ARG A 308 -8.42 5.12 7.24
CA ARG A 308 -9.34 5.04 8.37
C ARG A 308 -8.78 5.74 9.61
N ASN A 309 -7.51 5.53 9.94
CA ASN A 309 -6.87 6.17 11.09
C ASN A 309 -6.92 7.70 10.96
N VAL A 310 -6.66 8.23 9.76
CA VAL A 310 -6.72 9.66 9.48
C VAL A 310 -8.12 10.23 9.63
N VAL A 311 -9.14 9.52 9.13
CA VAL A 311 -10.55 9.93 9.26
C VAL A 311 -11.04 9.86 10.71
N GLU A 312 -10.65 8.82 11.45
CA GLU A 312 -11.03 8.65 12.86
C GLU A 312 -10.21 9.53 13.82
N GLY A 313 -9.23 10.30 13.33
CA GLY A 313 -8.34 11.11 14.16
C GLY A 313 -7.40 10.29 15.05
N ARG A 314 -7.18 9.01 14.73
CA ARG A 314 -6.29 8.12 15.47
C ARG A 314 -4.86 8.27 14.95
N SER A 315 -3.92 8.52 15.86
CA SER A 315 -2.48 8.46 15.55
C SER A 315 -2.01 7.02 15.74
N SER A 316 -1.21 6.52 14.78
CA SER A 316 -0.58 5.20 14.77
C SER A 316 0.43 4.99 15.90
#